data_AF-A0AAW7YVE7-F1
#
_entry.id   AF-A0AAW7YVE7-F1
#
_cell.length_a   1.000
_cell.length_b   1.000
_cell.length_c   1.000
_cell.angle_alpha   90.00
_cell.angle_beta   90.00
_cell.angle_gamma   90.00
#
_symmetry.space_group_name_H-M   'P 1'
#
loop_
_entity.id
_entity.type
_entity.pdbx_description
1 polymer ?
#
loop_
_entity_poly.entity_id
_entity_poly.type
_entity_poly.pdbx_seq_one_letter_code
_entity_poly.pdbx_strand_id
1 'polypeptide(L)'
;DIDEQKIALLNKKQSPIVDTEISEFLTQSDLNFTATTDKVAAYKNADFVIIATPTDYDVENNYFNTSSVEAVIKDAMAHNPN
;
A
#
# COMPACT_ATOMS: atom_id res chain seq x y z
N ASP A 1 1.43 -2.80 -3.19
CA ASP A 1 0.27 -3.72 -3.14
C ASP A 1 0.76 -5.11 -3.54
N ILE A 2 0.02 -6.18 -3.19
CA ILE A 2 0.34 -7.55 -3.61
C ILE A 2 -0.32 -7.93 -4.93
N ASP A 3 -1.37 -7.20 -5.34
CA ASP A 3 -2.09 -7.45 -6.58
C ASP A 3 -1.38 -6.77 -7.77
N GLU A 4 -0.75 -7.58 -8.62
CA GLU A 4 -0.03 -7.13 -9.81
C GLU A 4 -0.90 -6.33 -10.78
N GLN A 5 -2.20 -6.63 -10.87
CA GLN A 5 -3.10 -5.91 -11.78
C GLN A 5 -3.31 -4.48 -11.31
N LYS A 6 -3.51 -4.27 -10.01
CA LYS A 6 -3.62 -2.92 -9.42
C LYS A 6 -2.34 -2.12 -9.62
N ILE A 7 -1.18 -2.75 -9.43
CA ILE A 7 0.12 -2.12 -9.68
C ILE A 7 0.25 -1.71 -11.14
N ALA A 8 -0.14 -2.57 -12.08
CA ALA A 8 -0.09 -2.26 -13.50
C ALA A 8 -1.01 -1.09 -13.89
N LEU A 9 -2.21 -0.98 -13.30
CA LEU A 9 -3.10 0.17 -13.50
C LEU A 9 -2.50 1.46 -12.96
N LEU A 10 -2.03 1.43 -11.71
CA LEU A 10 -1.43 2.60 -11.04
C LEU A 10 -0.21 3.14 -11.81
N ASN A 11 0.67 2.26 -12.28
CA ASN A 11 1.83 2.66 -13.09
C ASN A 11 1.45 3.18 -14.48
N LYS A 12 0.23 2.90 -14.96
CA LYS A 12 -0.37 3.52 -16.15
C LYS A 12 -1.17 4.78 -15.84
N LYS A 13 -1.06 5.32 -14.61
CA LYS A 13 -1.84 6.47 -14.12
C LYS A 13 -3.36 6.24 -14.17
N GLN A 14 -3.79 4.99 -13.97
CA GLN A 14 -5.20 4.59 -13.93
C GLN A 14 -5.58 4.18 -12.51
N SER A 15 -6.66 4.75 -11.98
CA SER A 15 -7.15 4.41 -10.64
C SER A 15 -7.75 2.99 -10.64
N PRO A 16 -7.39 2.13 -9.66
CA PRO A 16 -8.02 0.82 -9.48
C PRO A 16 -9.38 0.89 -8.76
N ILE A 17 -9.80 2.09 -8.32
CA ILE A 17 -11.06 2.33 -7.61
C ILE A 17 -11.82 3.51 -8.23
N VAL A 18 -13.14 3.54 -8.01
CA VAL A 18 -14.00 4.62 -8.49
C VAL A 18 -13.92 5.80 -7.53
N ASP A 19 -13.10 6.78 -7.90
CA ASP A 19 -12.91 8.05 -7.20
C ASP A 19 -12.43 9.09 -8.22
N THR A 20 -13.13 10.23 -8.29
CA THR A 20 -12.89 11.24 -9.33
C THR A 20 -11.58 11.96 -9.07
N GLU A 21 -11.38 12.38 -7.84
CA GLU A 21 -10.23 13.14 -7.38
C GLU A 21 -8.94 12.33 -7.53
N ILE A 22 -8.94 11.05 -7.16
CA ILE A 22 -7.77 10.16 -7.35
C ILE A 22 -7.44 10.00 -8.83
N SER A 23 -8.46 9.79 -9.66
CA SER A 23 -8.27 9.58 -11.11
C SER A 23 -7.67 10.81 -11.76
N GLU A 24 -8.16 12.00 -11.42
CA GLU A 24 -7.61 13.26 -11.90
C GLU A 24 -6.17 13.47 -11.40
N PHE A 25 -5.92 13.24 -10.10
CA PHE A 25 -4.61 13.45 -9.49
C PHE A 25 -3.52 12.54 -10.06
N LEU A 26 -3.84 11.27 -10.34
CA LEU A 26 -2.89 10.32 -10.94
C LEU A 26 -2.38 10.78 -12.32
N THR A 27 -3.17 11.56 -13.07
CA THR A 27 -2.77 12.05 -14.40
C THR A 27 -1.85 13.27 -14.37
N GLN A 28 -1.70 13.92 -13.21
CA GLN A 28 -0.85 15.12 -13.08
C GLN A 28 0.63 14.80 -13.38
N SER A 29 1.36 15.79 -13.91
CA SER A 29 2.75 15.62 -14.34
C SER A 29 3.77 15.82 -13.23
N ASP A 30 3.38 16.50 -12.15
CA ASP A 30 4.19 16.80 -10.97
C ASP A 30 4.03 15.77 -9.83
N LEU A 31 3.15 14.78 -10.01
CA LEU A 31 3.02 13.67 -9.09
C LEU A 31 4.23 12.72 -9.16
N ASN A 32 5.03 12.71 -8.10
CA ASN A 32 6.09 11.70 -7.91
C ASN A 32 5.50 10.45 -7.24
N PHE A 33 4.98 9.54 -8.05
CA PHE A 33 4.31 8.33 -7.59
C PHE A 33 4.75 7.11 -8.40
N THR A 34 4.96 6.00 -7.72
CA THR A 34 5.25 4.70 -8.33
C THR A 34 4.63 3.61 -7.47
N ALA A 35 4.06 2.60 -8.11
CA ALA A 35 3.49 1.44 -7.44
C ALA A 35 4.36 0.21 -7.69
N THR A 36 4.58 -0.62 -6.66
CA THR A 36 5.38 -1.85 -6.77
C THR A 36 4.83 -2.99 -5.91
N THR A 37 5.14 -4.23 -6.32
CA THR A 37 5.02 -5.45 -5.52
C THR A 37 6.32 -5.82 -4.79
N ASP A 38 7.44 -5.20 -5.15
CA ASP A 38 8.75 -5.41 -4.52
C ASP A 38 8.81 -4.67 -3.18
N LYS A 39 8.71 -5.43 -2.09
CA LYS A 39 8.80 -4.92 -0.71
C LYS A 39 10.13 -4.25 -0.41
N VAL A 40 11.25 -4.82 -0.87
CA VAL A 40 12.58 -4.28 -0.57
C VAL A 40 12.73 -2.92 -1.22
N ALA A 41 12.34 -2.80 -2.49
CA ALA A 41 12.34 -1.52 -3.20
C ALA A 41 11.39 -0.49 -2.55
N ALA A 42 10.24 -0.93 -2.05
CA ALA A 42 9.25 -0.04 -1.42
C ALA A 42 9.69 0.51 -0.06
N TYR A 43 10.34 -0.31 0.78
CA TYR A 43 10.70 0.08 2.15
C TYR A 43 12.08 0.72 2.25
N LYS A 44 13.01 0.36 1.37
CA LYS A 44 14.39 0.83 1.45
C LYS A 44 14.44 2.36 1.40
N ASN A 45 15.10 2.95 2.40
CA ASN A 45 15.28 4.40 2.56
C ASN A 45 13.97 5.19 2.76
N ALA A 46 12.87 4.56 3.14
CA ALA A 46 11.65 5.28 3.46
C ALA A 46 11.81 6.04 4.78
N ASP A 47 11.57 7.35 4.79
CA ASP A 47 11.53 8.13 6.04
C ASP A 47 10.29 7.80 6.88
N PHE A 48 9.18 7.49 6.20
CA PHE A 48 7.91 7.10 6.81
C PHE A 48 7.25 5.96 6.03
N VAL A 49 6.60 5.05 6.75
CA VAL A 49 5.77 3.98 6.18
C VAL A 49 4.33 4.17 6.64
N ILE A 50 3.42 4.44 5.70
CA ILE A 50 1.98 4.52 5.97
C ILE A 50 1.37 3.13 5.75
N ILE A 51 0.80 2.55 6.81
CA ILE A 51 0.16 1.23 6.76
C ILE A 51 -1.35 1.41 6.61
N ALA A 52 -1.86 1.07 5.42
CA ALA A 52 -3.27 1.14 5.07
C ALA A 52 -3.83 -0.23 4.62
N THR A 53 -3.33 -1.31 5.23
CA THR A 53 -3.82 -2.66 4.94
C THR A 53 -5.18 -2.92 5.58
N PRO A 54 -6.03 -3.79 5.00
CA PRO A 54 -7.34 -4.09 5.56
C PRO A 54 -7.23 -4.66 6.97
N THR A 55 -8.10 -4.19 7.85
CA THR A 55 -8.40 -4.82 9.15
C THR A 55 -9.86 -5.17 9.18
N ASP A 56 -10.20 -6.26 9.86
CA ASP A 56 -11.58 -6.71 9.96
C ASP A 56 -11.88 -7.11 11.40
N TYR A 57 -13.15 -6.98 11.81
CA TYR A 57 -13.60 -7.38 13.13
C TYR A 57 -14.28 -8.75 13.05
N ASP A 58 -13.65 -9.74 13.68
CA ASP A 58 -14.20 -11.07 13.85
C ASP A 58 -15.23 -11.04 14.99
N VAL A 59 -16.50 -10.98 14.59
CA VAL A 59 -17.65 -10.95 15.50
C VAL A 59 -17.85 -12.25 16.28
N GLU A 60 -17.37 -13.39 15.77
CA GLU A 60 -17.53 -14.70 16.43
C GLU A 60 -16.57 -14.84 17.59
N ASN A 61 -15.32 -14.38 17.40
CA ASN A 61 -14.27 -14.45 18.41
C ASN A 61 -14.10 -13.15 19.22
N ASN A 62 -14.90 -12.11 18.92
CA ASN A 62 -14.79 -10.77 19.52
C ASN A 62 -13.36 -10.22 19.43
N TYR A 63 -12.76 -10.32 18.24
CA TYR A 63 -11.35 -10.03 18.01
C TYR A 63 -11.16 -9.13 16.79
N PHE A 64 -10.26 -8.16 16.89
CA PHE A 64 -9.90 -7.32 15.76
C PHE A 64 -8.72 -7.94 15.02
N ASN A 65 -8.94 -8.37 13.77
CA ASN A 65 -7.90 -8.98 12.96
C ASN A 65 -6.93 -7.90 12.44
N THR A 66 -5.79 -7.79 13.13
CA THR A 66 -4.66 -6.91 12.82
C THR A 66 -3.53 -7.61 12.06
N SER A 67 -3.71 -8.85 11.62
CA SER A 67 -2.63 -9.67 11.06
C SER A 67 -1.91 -9.02 9.87
N SER A 68 -2.64 -8.31 9.02
CA SER A 68 -2.08 -7.59 7.86
C SER A 68 -1.17 -6.43 8.29
N VAL A 69 -1.59 -5.67 9.30
CA VAL A 69 -0.85 -4.54 9.87
C VAL A 69 0.44 -5.05 10.50
N GLU A 70 0.34 -6.11 11.32
CA GLU A 70 1.49 -6.73 11.96
C GLU A 70 2.50 -7.30 10.96
N ALA A 71 2.03 -7.88 9.85
CA ALA A 71 2.89 -8.37 8.78
C ALA A 71 3.69 -7.22 8.13
N VAL A 72 3.02 -6.10 7.82
CA VAL A 72 3.70 -4.93 7.25
C VAL A 72 4.69 -4.30 8.23
N ILE A 73 4.38 -4.23 9.53
CA ILE A 73 5.32 -3.75 10.55
C ILE A 73 6.59 -4.61 10.55
N LYS A 74 6.46 -5.94 10.53
CA LYS A 74 7.60 -6.86 10.47
C LYS A 74 8.43 -6.66 9.20
N ASP A 75 7.78 -6.52 8.05
CA ASP A 75 8.47 -6.30 6.77
C ASP A 75 9.21 -4.97 6.76
N ALA A 76 8.59 -3.89 7.25
CA ALA A 76 9.21 -2.57 7.32
C ALA A 76 10.45 -2.59 8.24
N MET A 77 10.33 -3.20 9.43
CA MET A 77 11.46 -3.35 10.36
C MET A 77 12.60 -4.21 9.77
N ALA A 78 12.27 -5.22 8.96
CA ALA A 78 13.26 -6.10 8.33
C ALA A 78 14.00 -5.41 7.16
N HIS A 79 13.31 -4.60 6.37
CA HIS A 79 13.84 -4.00 5.15
C HIS A 79 14.33 -2.56 5.33
N ASN A 80 13.93 -1.89 6.41
CA ASN A 80 14.37 -0.56 6.78
C ASN A 80 14.55 -0.46 8.32
N PRO A 81 15.61 -1.05 8.88
CA PRO A 81 15.80 -1.19 10.33
C PRO A 81 16.31 0.08 11.04
N ASN A 82 16.52 1.17 10.32
CA ASN A 82 17.16 2.39 10.83
C ASN A 82 16.16 3.46 11.24
#